data_AF-A0A537KM26-F1
#
_entry.id   AF-A0A537KM26-F1
#
_cell.length_a   1.000
_cell.length_b   1.000
_cell.length_c   1.000
_cell.angle_alpha   90.00
_cell.angle_beta   90.00
_cell.angle_gamma   90.00
#
_symmetry.space_group_name_H-M   'P 1'
#
loop_
_entity.id
_entity.type
_entity.pdbx_description
1 polymer ?
#
loop_
_entity_poly.entity_id
_entity_poly.type
_entity_poly.pdbx_seq_one_letter_code
_entity_poly.pdbx_strand_id
1 'polypeptide(L)'
;MFNSLKPTYLFIYFLFLLATSCSKKIIPDKPFLSKTNFKMDSLPESELNIPIQVNMKPLYQLAEKKVALVYESPKWPDDWITIDCANRYKYQFVRGPLQFSAAGSSMNLGFTGYYKIIGSTRVCLGSTVVSPWTPACRCGFEEGERKVKISFINTVKVLPDFKINLSVIRQEPVPIDKCTVCIFGADITSQVMKGLKDELDLAKKGIEDSFGVVDLKPQVQQLWNKLNTSYNLYGLGWLKINPQKIRLTSLVARNDSLNIFLGMTAKPVISFEKTSDLMTLAPDLDNSVSKPGFNIFLDAVLSYDSLSNIINAQLKGKEFDLSKGKSKKVLVVEDCRIYGTGNEKLIIN
;
A
#
# COMPACT_ATOMS: atom_id res chain seq x y z
N MET A 1 33.37 -6.22 -99.67
CA MET A 1 34.45 -5.79 -98.76
C MET A 1 33.84 -5.69 -97.37
N PHE A 2 33.90 -6.78 -96.59
CA PHE A 2 33.32 -6.86 -95.25
C PHE A 2 34.24 -6.12 -94.27
N ASN A 3 33.84 -4.92 -93.84
CA ASN A 3 34.57 -4.19 -92.81
C ASN A 3 34.28 -4.81 -91.44
N SER A 4 35.35 -5.30 -90.80
CA SER A 4 35.34 -5.86 -89.47
C SER A 4 34.84 -4.83 -88.44
N LEU A 5 33.71 -5.10 -87.79
CA LEU A 5 33.35 -4.40 -86.56
C LEU A 5 34.38 -4.75 -85.48
N LYS A 6 35.07 -3.74 -84.94
CA LYS A 6 36.05 -3.92 -83.86
C LYS A 6 35.37 -4.47 -82.60
N PRO A 7 35.91 -5.52 -81.96
CA PRO A 7 35.32 -6.18 -80.78
C PRO A 7 35.18 -5.25 -79.56
N THR A 8 35.89 -4.12 -79.54
CA THR A 8 35.84 -3.11 -78.48
C THR A 8 34.51 -2.36 -78.41
N TYR A 9 33.83 -2.16 -79.54
CA TYR A 9 32.52 -1.47 -79.55
C TYR A 9 31.38 -2.39 -79.08
N LEU A 10 31.52 -3.71 -79.28
CA LEU A 10 30.53 -4.69 -78.82
C LEU A 10 30.57 -4.85 -77.29
N PHE A 11 31.76 -4.73 -76.70
CA PHE A 11 31.94 -4.82 -75.25
C PHE A 11 31.41 -3.57 -74.51
N ILE A 12 31.56 -2.38 -75.10
CA ILE A 12 31.03 -1.13 -74.54
C ILE A 12 29.49 -1.12 -74.59
N TYR A 13 28.88 -1.66 -75.64
CA TYR A 13 27.41 -1.79 -75.73
C TYR A 13 26.86 -2.78 -74.70
N PHE A 14 27.57 -3.89 -74.43
CA PHE A 14 27.18 -4.87 -73.42
C PHE A 14 27.34 -4.34 -71.98
N LEU A 15 28.35 -3.51 -71.73
CA LEU A 15 28.53 -2.82 -70.44
C LEU A 15 27.44 -1.78 -70.18
N PHE A 16 26.97 -1.09 -71.22
CA PHE A 16 25.88 -0.10 -71.11
C PHE A 16 24.50 -0.76 -70.87
N LEU A 17 24.30 -1.98 -71.37
CA LEU A 17 23.07 -2.77 -71.15
C LEU A 17 22.99 -3.43 -69.76
N LEU A 18 24.12 -3.67 -69.09
CA LEU A 18 24.14 -4.22 -67.73
C LEU A 18 23.95 -3.14 -66.64
N ALA A 19 24.10 -1.85 -66.97
CA ALA A 19 23.95 -0.76 -66.00
C ALA A 19 22.49 -0.31 -65.78
N THR A 20 21.52 -0.80 -66.57
CA THR A 20 20.11 -0.45 -66.39
C THR A 20 19.39 -1.47 -65.50
N SER A 21 19.88 -1.67 -64.27
CA SER A 21 19.05 -2.28 -63.23
C SER A 21 18.06 -1.22 -62.73
N CYS A 22 16.92 -1.11 -63.41
CA CYS A 22 15.87 -0.16 -63.04
C CYS A 22 15.18 -0.61 -61.74
N SER A 23 15.57 -0.01 -60.61
CA SER A 23 14.75 0.03 -59.41
C SER A 23 13.50 0.87 -59.69
N LYS A 24 12.39 0.24 -60.06
CA LYS A 24 11.11 0.95 -60.21
C LYS A 24 10.60 1.33 -58.83
N LYS A 25 10.58 2.63 -58.53
CA LYS A 25 9.88 3.17 -57.36
C LYS A 25 8.38 3.02 -57.58
N ILE A 26 7.71 2.24 -56.74
CA ILE A 26 6.27 2.06 -56.77
C ILE A 26 5.68 3.01 -55.73
N ILE A 27 4.90 4.00 -56.18
CA ILE A 27 4.08 4.84 -55.30
C ILE A 27 2.65 4.34 -55.50
N PRO A 28 2.04 3.63 -54.53
CA PRO A 28 0.67 3.16 -54.68
C PRO A 28 -0.31 4.35 -54.72
N ASP A 29 -1.32 4.24 -55.58
CA ASP A 29 -2.41 5.20 -55.65
C ASP A 29 -3.20 5.21 -54.33
N LYS A 30 -3.70 6.38 -53.93
CA LYS A 30 -4.50 6.50 -52.71
C LYS A 30 -5.80 5.68 -52.86
N PRO A 31 -6.07 4.69 -51.98
CA PRO A 31 -7.30 3.90 -52.05
C PRO A 31 -8.54 4.77 -51.84
N PHE A 32 -9.57 4.54 -52.65
CA PHE A 32 -10.87 5.19 -52.53
C PHE A 32 -11.74 4.42 -51.52
N LEU A 33 -12.23 5.11 -50.48
CA LEU A 33 -12.96 4.50 -49.37
C LEU A 33 -14.31 5.19 -49.15
N SER A 34 -15.37 4.40 -49.04
CA SER A 34 -16.74 4.85 -48.76
C SER A 34 -16.91 5.41 -47.34
N LYS A 35 -17.82 6.39 -47.17
CA LYS A 35 -18.11 7.05 -45.89
C LYS A 35 -18.92 6.17 -44.93
N THR A 36 -18.55 6.17 -43.65
CA THR A 36 -19.26 5.51 -42.54
C THR A 36 -19.59 6.53 -41.45
N ASN A 37 -20.75 6.36 -40.80
CA ASN A 37 -21.16 7.20 -39.67
C ASN A 37 -20.72 6.53 -38.36
N PHE A 38 -19.60 7.00 -37.80
CA PHE A 38 -19.09 6.54 -36.51
C PHE A 38 -19.56 7.42 -35.36
N LYS A 39 -19.92 6.81 -34.23
CA LYS A 39 -19.98 7.49 -32.94
C LYS A 39 -18.88 6.93 -32.05
N MET A 40 -18.05 7.82 -31.52
CA MET A 40 -17.02 7.47 -30.54
C MET A 40 -17.71 7.27 -29.19
N ASP A 41 -17.99 6.03 -28.84
CA ASP A 41 -18.46 5.71 -27.49
C ASP A 41 -17.33 6.03 -26.49
N SER A 42 -17.67 6.72 -25.40
CA SER A 42 -16.69 7.07 -24.37
C SER A 42 -16.17 5.80 -23.70
N LEU A 43 -14.84 5.67 -23.60
CA LEU A 43 -14.22 4.53 -22.92
C LEU A 43 -14.68 4.47 -21.44
N PRO A 44 -14.95 3.26 -20.90
CA PRO A 44 -15.26 3.08 -19.49
C PRO A 44 -14.06 3.40 -18.60
N GLU A 45 -14.30 3.62 -17.30
CA GLU A 45 -13.22 3.86 -16.33
C GLU A 45 -12.36 2.61 -16.15
N SER A 46 -11.05 2.81 -16.07
CA SER A 46 -10.13 1.75 -15.63
C SER A 46 -10.30 1.51 -14.14
N GLU A 47 -10.22 0.26 -13.71
CA GLU A 47 -10.20 -0.17 -12.32
C GLU A 47 -8.87 -0.85 -11.99
N LEU A 48 -8.20 -0.37 -10.95
CA LEU A 48 -6.94 -0.92 -10.47
C LEU A 48 -7.11 -1.31 -9.00
N ASN A 49 -7.02 -2.60 -8.67
CA ASN A 49 -7.03 -3.06 -7.29
C ASN A 49 -5.66 -3.64 -6.92
N ILE A 50 -5.02 -3.01 -5.94
CA ILE A 50 -3.65 -3.31 -5.50
C ILE A 50 -3.71 -3.92 -4.10
N PRO A 51 -3.33 -5.20 -3.93
CA PRO A 51 -3.10 -5.78 -2.62
C PRO A 51 -1.77 -5.27 -2.07
N ILE A 52 -1.80 -4.68 -0.88
CA ILE A 52 -0.62 -4.22 -0.15
C ILE A 52 -0.51 -5.05 1.12
N GLN A 53 0.67 -5.61 1.37
CA GLN A 53 0.97 -6.31 2.62
C GLN A 53 2.00 -5.52 3.41
N VAL A 54 1.65 -5.11 4.63
CA VAL A 54 2.54 -4.40 5.55
C VAL A 54 2.95 -5.34 6.66
N ASN A 55 4.26 -5.50 6.88
CA ASN A 55 4.78 -6.26 8.01
C ASN A 55 4.73 -5.40 9.27
N MET A 56 4.07 -5.89 10.32
CA MET A 56 3.85 -5.16 11.56
C MET A 56 4.95 -5.39 12.60
N LYS A 57 5.86 -6.36 12.40
CA LYS A 57 6.96 -6.66 13.35
C LYS A 57 7.78 -5.41 13.75
N PRO A 58 8.21 -4.53 12.82
CA PRO A 58 9.01 -3.37 13.19
C PRO A 58 8.26 -2.40 14.11
N LEU A 59 6.94 -2.25 13.92
CA LEU A 59 6.10 -1.40 14.75
C LEU A 59 6.05 -1.95 16.19
N TYR A 60 5.92 -3.27 16.35
CA TYR A 60 5.88 -3.89 17.67
C TYR A 60 7.24 -3.92 18.36
N GLN A 61 8.33 -4.09 17.62
CA GLN A 61 9.68 -3.95 18.18
C GLN A 61 9.94 -2.53 18.69
N LEU A 62 9.39 -1.52 18.01
CA LEU A 62 9.43 -0.14 18.49
C LEU A 62 8.62 0.01 19.78
N ALA A 63 7.42 -0.57 19.84
CA ALA A 63 6.58 -0.54 21.04
C ALA A 63 7.27 -1.23 22.23
N GLU A 64 7.86 -2.41 22.02
CA GLU A 64 8.62 -3.15 23.04
C GLU A 64 9.77 -2.31 23.64
N LYS A 65 10.44 -1.50 22.81
CA LYS A 65 11.53 -0.62 23.25
C LYS A 65 11.05 0.66 23.96
N LYS A 66 9.87 1.16 23.60
CA LYS A 66 9.32 2.42 24.14
C LYS A 66 8.53 2.23 25.42
N VAL A 67 7.91 1.08 25.61
CA VAL A 67 7.08 0.77 26.78
C VAL A 67 7.96 0.24 27.90
N ALA A 68 7.87 0.84 29.08
CA ALA A 68 8.64 0.41 30.24
C ALA A 68 8.45 -1.09 30.54
N LEU A 69 9.54 -1.72 30.97
CA LEU A 69 9.51 -3.12 31.41
C LEU A 69 9.08 -3.24 32.87
N VAL A 70 9.37 -2.22 33.68
CA VAL A 70 9.15 -2.22 35.12
C VAL A 70 8.28 -1.03 35.49
N TYR A 71 7.26 -1.29 36.30
CA TYR A 71 6.33 -0.31 36.85
C TYR A 71 6.29 -0.49 38.35
N GLU A 72 6.50 0.59 39.08
CA GLU A 72 6.61 0.56 40.54
C GLU A 72 5.74 1.64 41.15
N SER A 73 5.26 1.38 42.37
CA SER A 73 4.64 2.42 43.17
C SER A 73 5.63 3.58 43.42
N PRO A 74 5.16 4.84 43.57
CA PRO A 74 6.04 5.98 43.82
C PRO A 74 7.01 5.73 44.98
N LYS A 75 8.31 5.98 44.75
CA LYS A 75 9.42 5.75 45.69
C LYS A 75 9.46 4.32 46.27
N TRP A 76 9.17 3.32 45.44
CA TRP A 76 9.45 1.93 45.77
C TRP A 76 10.94 1.73 46.12
N PRO A 77 11.29 0.91 47.14
CA PRO A 77 10.41 0.12 47.99
C PRO A 77 9.97 0.82 49.29
N ASP A 78 10.23 2.11 49.45
CA ASP A 78 10.17 2.78 50.77
C ASP A 78 8.78 3.32 51.11
N ASP A 79 8.12 4.00 50.18
CA ASP A 79 6.81 4.64 50.43
C ASP A 79 5.62 3.69 50.18
N TRP A 80 4.47 4.07 50.74
CA TRP A 80 3.19 3.39 50.58
C TRP A 80 2.20 4.26 49.81
N ILE A 81 1.47 3.65 48.89
CA ILE A 81 0.26 4.24 48.32
C ILE A 81 -0.88 3.98 49.30
N THR A 82 -1.59 5.03 49.71
CA THR A 82 -2.79 4.93 50.55
C THR A 82 -4.02 5.20 49.69
N ILE A 83 -4.87 4.19 49.47
CA ILE A 83 -6.07 4.30 48.62
C ILE A 83 -7.15 5.08 49.37
N ASP A 84 -7.35 4.69 50.62
CA ASP A 84 -8.40 5.19 51.50
C ASP A 84 -7.93 5.08 52.96
N CYS A 85 -8.82 5.40 53.91
CA CYS A 85 -8.47 5.28 55.31
C CYS A 85 -8.06 3.85 55.69
N ALA A 86 -8.63 2.82 55.08
CA ALA A 86 -8.50 1.43 55.50
C ALA A 86 -7.38 0.65 54.79
N ASN A 87 -6.86 1.11 53.66
CA ASN A 87 -6.01 0.32 52.78
C ASN A 87 -4.76 1.08 52.32
N ARG A 88 -3.61 0.43 52.47
CA ARG A 88 -2.36 0.88 51.85
C ARG A 88 -1.62 -0.28 51.18
N TYR A 89 -0.91 0.03 50.10
CA TYR A 89 -0.15 -0.96 49.35
C TYR A 89 1.07 -0.34 48.68
N LYS A 90 2.00 -1.19 48.27
CA LYS A 90 3.10 -0.86 47.39
C LYS A 90 3.37 -2.04 46.48
N TYR A 91 3.81 -1.79 45.27
CA TYR A 91 3.97 -2.85 44.27
C TYR A 91 5.18 -2.63 43.38
N GLN A 92 5.66 -3.75 42.84
CA GLN A 92 6.57 -3.82 41.72
C GLN A 92 5.94 -4.75 40.69
N PHE A 93 5.85 -4.29 39.45
CA PHE A 93 5.30 -5.00 38.32
C PHE A 93 6.34 -5.06 37.21
N VAL A 94 6.63 -6.26 36.73
CA VAL A 94 7.54 -6.52 35.63
C VAL A 94 6.74 -7.10 34.47
N ARG A 95 6.82 -6.45 33.32
CA ARG A 95 6.17 -6.85 32.09
C ARG A 95 7.02 -7.90 31.37
N GLY A 96 6.41 -9.02 30.98
CA GLY A 96 7.00 -9.96 30.03
C GLY A 96 6.99 -9.43 28.58
N PRO A 97 7.59 -10.14 27.62
CA PRO A 97 7.61 -9.72 26.23
C PRO A 97 6.20 -9.56 25.66
N LEU A 98 6.00 -8.54 24.81
CA LEU A 98 4.73 -8.36 24.11
C LEU A 98 4.48 -9.50 23.13
N GLN A 99 3.26 -10.04 23.19
CA GLN A 99 2.75 -11.08 22.32
C GLN A 99 1.68 -10.47 21.42
N PHE A 100 1.82 -10.69 20.13
CA PHE A 100 0.92 -10.14 19.13
C PHE A 100 0.10 -11.26 18.48
N SER A 101 -1.18 -11.00 18.28
CA SER A 101 -2.00 -11.79 17.35
C SER A 101 -3.00 -10.89 16.65
N ALA A 102 -3.25 -11.17 15.38
CA ALA A 102 -4.15 -10.38 14.55
C ALA A 102 -5.16 -11.29 13.86
N ALA A 103 -6.43 -10.89 13.91
CA ALA A 103 -7.52 -11.59 13.25
C ALA A 103 -8.58 -10.59 12.78
N GLY A 104 -8.84 -10.56 11.47
CA GLY A 104 -9.79 -9.62 10.88
C GLY A 104 -9.28 -8.18 11.01
N SER A 105 -10.11 -7.27 11.51
CA SER A 105 -9.74 -5.87 11.79
C SER A 105 -9.21 -5.64 13.21
N SER A 106 -9.10 -6.71 14.01
CA SER A 106 -8.71 -6.64 15.42
C SER A 106 -7.29 -7.18 15.64
N MET A 107 -6.55 -6.46 16.47
CA MET A 107 -5.15 -6.69 16.80
C MET A 107 -5.04 -6.84 18.32
N ASN A 108 -4.74 -8.04 18.78
CA ASN A 108 -4.54 -8.33 20.19
C ASN A 108 -3.06 -8.14 20.55
N LEU A 109 -2.83 -7.30 21.56
CA LEU A 109 -1.53 -7.11 22.18
C LEU A 109 -1.63 -7.62 23.62
N GLY A 110 -0.99 -8.76 23.90
CA GLY A 110 -0.98 -9.39 25.21
C GLY A 110 0.40 -9.50 25.80
N PHE A 111 0.48 -9.68 27.11
CA PHE A 111 1.71 -10.08 27.78
C PHE A 111 1.39 -10.75 29.12
N THR A 112 2.36 -11.51 29.63
CA THR A 112 2.33 -12.00 31.00
C THR A 112 3.07 -11.01 31.88
N GLY A 113 2.39 -10.46 32.86
CA GLY A 113 2.96 -9.64 33.91
C GLY A 113 3.37 -10.48 35.11
N TYR A 114 4.41 -10.03 35.80
CA TYR A 114 4.92 -10.59 37.04
C TYR A 114 4.83 -9.50 38.10
N TYR A 115 4.19 -9.77 39.23
CA TYR A 115 3.95 -8.75 40.23
C TYR A 115 4.33 -9.20 41.63
N LYS A 116 4.82 -8.23 42.39
CA LYS A 116 5.02 -8.29 43.83
C LYS A 116 4.20 -7.19 44.44
N ILE A 117 3.42 -7.52 45.45
CA ILE A 117 2.64 -6.54 46.18
C ILE A 117 2.79 -6.75 47.67
N ILE A 118 2.91 -5.63 48.37
CA ILE A 118 2.86 -5.60 49.82
C ILE A 118 1.66 -4.74 50.19
N GLY A 119 0.72 -5.31 50.95
CA GLY A 119 -0.52 -4.68 51.37
C GLY A 119 -0.67 -4.69 52.88
N SER A 120 -1.37 -3.69 53.42
CA SER A 120 -1.72 -3.62 54.83
C SER A 120 -3.05 -2.90 54.97
N THR A 121 -3.86 -3.37 55.92
CA THR A 121 -5.21 -2.86 56.14
C THR A 121 -5.38 -2.37 57.57
N ARG A 122 -6.36 -1.50 57.81
CA ARG A 122 -6.80 -1.08 59.13
C ARG A 122 -8.30 -0.80 59.13
N VAL A 123 -8.90 -0.76 60.31
CA VAL A 123 -10.31 -0.44 60.45
C VAL A 123 -10.48 1.07 60.59
N CYS A 124 -11.46 1.61 59.85
CA CYS A 124 -11.86 3.01 59.91
C CYS A 124 -13.38 3.14 60.07
N LEU A 125 -13.82 4.09 60.90
CA LEU A 125 -15.21 4.55 60.98
C LEU A 125 -15.30 5.88 60.23
N GLY A 126 -15.71 5.84 58.96
CA GLY A 126 -15.59 6.99 58.06
C GLY A 126 -14.12 7.32 57.79
N SER A 127 -13.71 8.56 58.04
CA SER A 127 -12.30 8.99 57.97
C SER A 127 -11.51 8.79 59.28
N THR A 128 -12.18 8.32 60.34
CA THR A 128 -11.56 8.15 61.66
C THR A 128 -10.91 6.78 61.79
N VAL A 129 -9.62 6.78 62.11
CA VAL A 129 -8.81 5.57 62.31
C VAL A 129 -9.11 4.97 63.67
N VAL A 130 -9.52 3.70 63.70
CA VAL A 130 -9.86 3.00 64.95
C VAL A 130 -8.98 1.80 65.27
N SER A 131 -8.07 1.42 64.35
CA SER A 131 -7.07 0.38 64.60
C SER A 131 -5.69 0.76 64.05
N PRO A 132 -4.60 0.20 64.60
CA PRO A 132 -3.32 0.21 63.92
C PRO A 132 -3.40 -0.58 62.61
N TRP A 133 -2.40 -0.38 61.76
CA TRP A 133 -2.20 -1.17 60.55
C TRP A 133 -1.91 -2.64 60.88
N THR A 134 -2.51 -3.55 60.14
CA THR A 134 -2.19 -4.98 60.19
C THR A 134 -0.77 -5.24 59.70
N PRO A 135 -0.13 -6.34 60.13
CA PRO A 135 1.15 -6.77 59.56
C PRO A 135 1.10 -6.79 58.04
N ALA A 136 2.17 -6.34 57.39
CA ALA A 136 2.23 -6.24 55.95
C ALA A 136 2.13 -7.63 55.30
N CYS A 137 1.07 -7.85 54.53
CA CYS A 137 0.90 -9.03 53.70
C CYS A 137 1.80 -8.90 52.47
N ARG A 138 2.63 -9.91 52.22
CA ARG A 138 3.59 -9.92 51.10
C ARG A 138 3.19 -11.01 50.13
N CYS A 139 3.01 -10.64 48.88
CA CYS A 139 2.58 -11.53 47.83
C CYS A 139 3.52 -11.38 46.64
N GLY A 140 3.97 -12.50 46.08
CA GLY A 140 5.00 -12.49 45.04
C GLY A 140 6.46 -12.56 45.55
N PHE A 141 6.67 -12.84 46.83
CA PHE A 141 8.00 -12.86 47.47
C PHE A 141 8.51 -14.28 47.73
N GLU A 142 8.19 -14.88 48.89
CA GLU A 142 8.67 -16.21 49.27
C GLU A 142 8.13 -17.33 48.36
N GLU A 143 6.91 -17.12 47.88
CA GLU A 143 6.18 -17.97 46.95
C GLU A 143 6.57 -17.78 45.47
N GLY A 144 7.52 -16.89 45.18
CA GLY A 144 7.87 -16.46 43.83
C GLY A 144 6.90 -15.44 43.23
N GLU A 145 7.32 -14.76 42.17
CA GLU A 145 6.54 -13.69 41.52
C GLU A 145 5.19 -14.20 41.00
N ARG A 146 4.12 -13.46 41.33
CA ARG A 146 2.77 -13.82 40.89
C ARG A 146 2.54 -13.39 39.46
N LYS A 147 1.86 -14.23 38.68
CA LYS A 147 1.63 -13.98 37.26
C LYS A 147 0.21 -13.49 36.99
N VAL A 148 0.09 -12.59 36.04
CA VAL A 148 -1.19 -12.08 35.53
C VAL A 148 -1.13 -11.99 34.00
N LYS A 149 -2.19 -12.42 33.33
CA LYS A 149 -2.34 -12.26 31.89
C LYS A 149 -3.06 -10.96 31.60
N ILE A 150 -2.42 -10.11 30.79
CA ILE A 150 -2.95 -8.80 30.38
C ILE A 150 -3.08 -8.80 28.86
N SER A 151 -4.15 -8.20 28.35
CA SER A 151 -4.34 -8.00 26.91
C SER A 151 -5.10 -6.73 26.58
N PHE A 152 -4.77 -6.17 25.43
CA PHE A 152 -5.43 -5.04 24.79
C PHE A 152 -5.92 -5.47 23.42
N ILE A 153 -7.20 -5.24 23.14
CA ILE A 153 -7.76 -5.39 21.80
C ILE A 153 -7.71 -4.03 21.13
N ASN A 154 -6.97 -3.94 20.03
CA ASN A 154 -6.81 -2.74 19.23
C ASN A 154 -7.59 -2.92 17.94
N THR A 155 -8.45 -1.97 17.60
CA THR A 155 -9.19 -1.98 16.32
C THR A 155 -8.83 -0.73 15.54
N VAL A 156 -8.40 -0.93 14.29
CA VAL A 156 -8.04 0.15 13.37
C VAL A 156 -9.19 0.42 12.42
N LYS A 157 -9.61 1.68 12.33
CA LYS A 157 -10.61 2.15 11.37
C LYS A 157 -9.99 3.25 10.51
N VAL A 158 -10.20 3.18 9.20
CA VAL A 158 -9.84 4.26 8.29
C VAL A 158 -11.10 5.04 7.96
N LEU A 159 -11.09 6.34 8.22
CA LEU A 159 -12.18 7.26 7.95
C LEU A 159 -12.11 7.77 6.50
N PRO A 160 -13.23 8.27 5.92
CA PRO A 160 -13.26 8.77 4.56
C PRO A 160 -12.22 9.85 4.24
N ASP A 161 -11.86 10.69 5.22
CA ASP A 161 -10.88 11.76 5.11
C ASP A 161 -9.42 11.29 5.27
N PHE A 162 -9.16 9.98 5.15
CA PHE A 162 -7.88 9.32 5.36
C PHE A 162 -7.31 9.39 6.77
N LYS A 163 -8.13 9.75 7.77
CA LYS A 163 -7.73 9.61 9.16
C LYS A 163 -7.84 8.17 9.61
N ILE A 164 -6.77 7.69 10.23
CA ILE A 164 -6.77 6.39 10.92
C ILE A 164 -7.16 6.63 12.36
N ASN A 165 -8.22 5.97 12.82
CA ASN A 165 -8.65 5.95 14.20
C ASN A 165 -8.28 4.60 14.84
N LEU A 166 -7.56 4.66 15.96
CA LEU A 166 -7.19 3.51 16.77
C LEU A 166 -8.08 3.47 18.02
N SER A 167 -8.91 2.44 18.12
CA SER A 167 -9.70 2.17 19.33
C SER A 167 -9.02 1.11 20.17
N VAL A 168 -8.76 1.39 21.46
CA VAL A 168 -8.09 0.46 22.36
C VAL A 168 -9.06 -0.01 23.45
N ILE A 169 -9.22 -1.32 23.58
CA ILE A 169 -10.04 -1.94 24.62
C ILE A 169 -9.12 -2.78 25.50
N ARG A 170 -8.89 -2.32 26.74
CA ARG A 170 -8.22 -3.11 27.76
C ARG A 170 -9.14 -4.27 28.19
N GLN A 171 -8.66 -5.50 28.07
CA GLN A 171 -9.35 -6.65 28.63
C GLN A 171 -9.12 -6.74 30.13
N GLU A 172 -10.04 -7.42 30.81
CA GLU A 172 -9.90 -7.67 32.24
C GLU A 172 -8.63 -8.48 32.55
N PRO A 173 -7.74 -8.01 33.45
CA PRO A 173 -6.55 -8.76 33.84
C PRO A 173 -6.94 -10.10 34.46
N VAL A 174 -6.37 -11.19 33.95
CA VAL A 174 -6.67 -12.55 34.44
C VAL A 174 -5.50 -13.02 35.32
N PRO A 175 -5.65 -13.06 36.65
CA PRO A 175 -4.61 -13.59 37.52
C PRO A 175 -4.41 -15.08 37.24
N ILE A 176 -3.16 -15.47 36.99
CA ILE A 176 -2.76 -16.88 36.84
C ILE A 176 -2.51 -17.47 38.23
N ASP A 177 -1.81 -16.71 39.08
CA ASP A 177 -1.53 -17.09 40.46
C ASP A 177 -2.39 -16.24 41.41
N LYS A 178 -3.01 -16.89 42.40
CA LYS A 178 -3.77 -16.23 43.47
C LYS A 178 -2.83 -15.66 44.54
N CYS A 179 -3.31 -14.61 45.19
CA CYS A 179 -2.59 -13.89 46.23
C CYS A 179 -3.22 -14.16 47.61
N THR A 180 -2.78 -15.22 48.29
CA THR A 180 -3.48 -15.78 49.48
C THR A 180 -2.79 -15.53 50.83
N VAL A 181 -1.66 -14.82 50.86
CA VAL A 181 -0.79 -14.70 52.05
C VAL A 181 -1.06 -13.43 52.84
N CYS A 182 -2.18 -13.44 53.57
CA CYS A 182 -2.32 -12.65 54.80
C CYS A 182 -2.39 -13.62 55.98
N ILE A 183 -1.94 -13.20 57.18
CA ILE A 183 -1.94 -13.99 58.44
C ILE A 183 -3.35 -14.47 58.85
N PHE A 184 -4.40 -14.03 58.16
CA PHE A 184 -5.79 -14.48 58.30
C PHE A 184 -6.35 -15.25 57.09
N GLY A 185 -5.53 -15.67 56.14
CA GLY A 185 -5.97 -16.40 54.94
C GLY A 185 -6.85 -15.58 53.99
N ALA A 186 -6.87 -14.26 54.12
CA ALA A 186 -7.68 -13.37 53.28
C ALA A 186 -7.11 -13.30 51.85
N ASP A 187 -7.96 -13.60 50.86
CA ASP A 187 -7.65 -13.43 49.44
C ASP A 187 -7.80 -11.95 49.06
N ILE A 188 -6.68 -11.28 48.79
CA ILE A 188 -6.65 -9.87 48.41
C ILE A 188 -6.55 -9.66 46.89
N THR A 189 -6.64 -10.74 46.10
CA THR A 189 -6.42 -10.70 44.64
C THR A 189 -7.31 -9.65 43.96
N SER A 190 -8.55 -9.48 44.42
CA SER A 190 -9.48 -8.51 43.83
C SER A 190 -9.02 -7.04 43.98
N GLN A 191 -8.44 -6.68 45.12
CA GLN A 191 -7.92 -5.34 45.40
C GLN A 191 -6.66 -5.08 44.58
N VAL A 192 -5.78 -6.08 44.45
CA VAL A 192 -4.58 -6.00 43.60
C VAL A 192 -4.98 -5.79 42.13
N MET A 193 -5.95 -6.57 41.65
CA MET A 193 -6.43 -6.44 40.27
C MET A 193 -7.08 -5.08 40.04
N LYS A 194 -7.78 -4.51 41.03
CA LYS A 194 -8.32 -3.15 40.93
C LYS A 194 -7.22 -2.09 40.75
N GLY A 195 -6.16 -2.13 41.57
CA GLY A 195 -5.04 -1.20 41.40
C GLY A 195 -4.31 -1.37 40.07
N LEU A 196 -4.11 -2.61 39.63
CA LEU A 196 -3.53 -2.92 38.32
C LEU A 196 -4.41 -2.41 37.17
N LYS A 197 -5.73 -2.48 37.32
CA LYS A 197 -6.67 -1.94 36.33
C LYS A 197 -6.43 -0.45 36.11
N ASP A 198 -6.40 0.34 37.18
CA ASP A 198 -6.24 1.80 37.07
C ASP A 198 -4.97 2.18 36.29
N GLU A 199 -3.85 1.50 36.55
CA GLU A 199 -2.59 1.67 35.80
C GLU A 199 -2.71 1.26 34.32
N LEU A 200 -3.41 0.17 34.02
CA LEU A 200 -3.65 -0.26 32.65
C LEU A 200 -4.60 0.67 31.89
N ASP A 201 -5.51 1.35 32.56
CA ASP A 201 -6.37 2.37 31.96
C ASP A 201 -5.58 3.65 31.63
N LEU A 202 -4.60 4.02 32.47
CA LEU A 202 -3.63 5.06 32.14
C LEU A 202 -2.76 4.67 30.93
N ALA A 203 -2.29 3.43 30.88
CA ALA A 203 -1.53 2.92 29.73
C ALA A 203 -2.36 2.91 28.45
N LYS A 204 -3.63 2.46 28.52
CA LYS A 204 -4.59 2.55 27.42
C LYS A 204 -4.68 3.99 26.91
N LYS A 205 -4.92 4.96 27.81
CA LYS A 205 -5.03 6.36 27.44
C LYS A 205 -3.75 6.88 26.79
N GLY A 206 -2.58 6.51 27.28
CA GLY A 206 -1.31 6.88 26.66
C GLY A 206 -1.14 6.35 25.22
N ILE A 207 -1.65 5.15 24.93
CA ILE A 207 -1.69 4.59 23.56
C ILE A 207 -2.65 5.41 22.68
N GLU A 208 -3.85 5.71 23.18
CA GLU A 208 -4.85 6.50 22.46
C GLU A 208 -4.39 7.95 22.22
N ASP A 209 -3.70 8.58 23.16
CA ASP A 209 -3.16 9.94 22.97
C ASP A 209 -2.01 9.96 21.95
N SER A 210 -1.22 8.88 21.89
CA SER A 210 -0.06 8.79 20.98
C SER A 210 -0.44 8.38 19.55
N PHE A 211 -1.49 7.57 19.39
CA PHE A 211 -1.82 6.90 18.12
C PHE A 211 -3.32 6.93 17.78
N GLY A 212 -4.15 7.59 18.59
CA GLY A 212 -5.60 7.55 18.48
C GLY A 212 -6.14 8.13 17.18
N VAL A 213 -5.49 9.17 16.64
CA VAL A 213 -5.80 9.71 15.31
C VAL A 213 -4.52 10.02 14.55
N VAL A 214 -4.31 9.34 13.42
CA VAL A 214 -3.22 9.63 12.49
C VAL A 214 -3.81 10.16 11.19
N ASP A 215 -3.45 11.38 10.82
CA ASP A 215 -3.85 11.97 9.54
C ASP A 215 -2.88 11.54 8.43
N LEU A 216 -3.37 10.74 7.47
CA LEU A 216 -2.60 10.33 6.30
C LEU A 216 -2.89 11.18 5.05
N LYS A 217 -3.77 12.18 5.15
CA LYS A 217 -4.14 13.04 4.02
C LYS A 217 -2.94 13.68 3.34
N PRO A 218 -1.89 14.18 4.04
CA PRO A 218 -0.72 14.74 3.38
C PRO A 218 0.05 13.72 2.53
N GLN A 219 0.25 12.50 3.04
CA GLN A 219 0.95 11.42 2.35
C GLN A 219 0.14 10.94 1.14
N VAL A 220 -1.17 10.83 1.29
CA VAL A 220 -2.10 10.48 0.20
C VAL A 220 -2.09 11.57 -0.86
N GLN A 221 -2.11 12.85 -0.48
CA GLN A 221 -2.04 13.97 -1.41
C GLN A 221 -0.74 13.97 -2.21
N GLN A 222 0.40 13.66 -1.58
CA GLN A 222 1.68 13.53 -2.28
C GLN A 222 1.65 12.41 -3.33
N LEU A 223 1.08 11.25 -2.97
CA LEU A 223 0.92 10.15 -3.91
C LEU A 223 -0.06 10.51 -5.03
N TRP A 224 -1.17 11.16 -4.71
CA TRP A 224 -2.17 11.62 -5.68
C TRP A 224 -1.59 12.59 -6.69
N ASN A 225 -0.75 13.52 -6.23
CA ASN A 225 -0.02 14.44 -7.11
C ASN A 225 0.88 13.69 -8.08
N LYS A 226 1.63 12.68 -7.60
CA LYS A 226 2.46 11.82 -8.46
C LYS A 226 1.62 11.03 -9.47
N LEU A 227 0.47 10.51 -9.08
CA LEU A 227 -0.41 9.80 -10.01
C LEU A 227 -0.98 10.71 -11.11
N ASN A 228 -1.10 12.02 -10.84
CA ASN A 228 -1.56 13.01 -11.81
C ASN A 228 -0.45 13.59 -12.72
N THR A 229 0.82 13.20 -12.53
CA THR A 229 1.92 13.66 -13.42
C THR A 229 1.96 12.88 -14.73
N SER A 230 2.48 13.52 -15.78
CA SER A 230 2.78 12.85 -17.05
C SER A 230 4.08 12.05 -17.01
N TYR A 231 4.01 10.79 -17.41
CA TYR A 231 5.13 9.84 -17.47
C TYR A 231 5.58 9.63 -18.93
N ASN A 232 6.87 9.79 -19.22
CA ASN A 232 7.40 9.53 -20.56
C ASN A 232 7.46 8.02 -20.84
N LEU A 233 6.91 7.60 -21.98
CA LEU A 233 6.91 6.23 -22.49
C LEU A 233 7.92 6.04 -23.64
N TYR A 234 9.11 6.63 -23.54
CA TYR A 234 10.28 6.42 -24.41
C TYR A 234 9.95 6.02 -25.86
N GLY A 235 9.50 7.00 -26.66
CA GLY A 235 9.16 6.80 -28.07
C GLY A 235 7.67 6.53 -28.34
N LEU A 236 6.86 6.28 -27.31
CA LEU A 236 5.41 6.10 -27.42
C LEU A 236 4.59 7.31 -26.96
N GLY A 237 5.25 8.37 -26.47
CA GLY A 237 4.62 9.59 -25.98
C GLY A 237 4.63 9.70 -24.45
N TRP A 238 3.60 10.33 -23.90
CA TRP A 238 3.41 10.60 -22.47
C TRP A 238 2.13 9.93 -21.98
N LEU A 239 2.23 9.18 -20.90
CA LEU A 239 1.11 8.60 -20.18
C LEU A 239 0.65 9.53 -19.07
N LYS A 240 -0.65 9.80 -19.00
CA LYS A 240 -1.29 10.42 -17.86
C LYS A 240 -2.35 9.49 -17.31
N ILE A 241 -2.28 9.13 -16.03
CA ILE A 241 -3.19 8.15 -15.42
C ILE A 241 -4.60 8.75 -15.22
N ASN A 242 -4.69 10.03 -14.87
CA ASN A 242 -5.94 10.71 -14.50
C ASN A 242 -6.78 9.92 -13.49
N PRO A 243 -6.27 9.73 -12.26
CA PRO A 243 -7.02 9.05 -11.21
C PRO A 243 -8.28 9.86 -10.83
N GLN A 244 -9.37 9.18 -10.50
CA GLN A 244 -10.67 9.79 -10.20
C GLN A 244 -11.17 9.49 -8.80
N LYS A 245 -11.00 8.24 -8.32
CA LYS A 245 -11.44 7.80 -7.00
C LYS A 245 -10.43 6.85 -6.38
N ILE A 246 -10.35 6.85 -5.05
CA ILE A 246 -9.62 5.86 -4.24
C ILE A 246 -10.63 5.12 -3.37
N ARG A 247 -10.44 3.82 -3.22
CA ARG A 247 -11.29 2.94 -2.42
C ARG A 247 -10.45 2.11 -1.47
N LEU A 248 -10.99 1.88 -0.27
CA LEU A 248 -10.45 0.89 0.66
C LEU A 248 -11.41 -0.29 0.67
N THR A 249 -11.06 -1.37 -0.01
CA THR A 249 -11.93 -2.55 -0.15
C THR A 249 -11.94 -3.39 1.11
N SER A 250 -10.77 -3.67 1.67
CA SER A 250 -10.67 -4.35 2.97
C SER A 250 -9.33 -4.10 3.64
N LEU A 251 -9.32 -4.25 4.96
CA LEU A 251 -8.15 -4.17 5.82
C LEU A 251 -8.23 -5.35 6.78
N VAL A 252 -7.35 -6.33 6.57
CA VAL A 252 -7.36 -7.62 7.26
C VAL A 252 -5.98 -7.92 7.81
N ALA A 253 -5.87 -7.96 9.12
CA ALA A 253 -4.69 -8.39 9.82
C ALA A 253 -4.68 -9.93 9.94
N ARG A 254 -3.54 -10.54 9.61
CA ARG A 254 -3.30 -11.98 9.68
C ARG A 254 -1.87 -12.22 10.15
N ASN A 255 -1.73 -12.95 11.26
CA ASN A 255 -0.43 -13.16 11.93
C ASN A 255 0.26 -11.81 12.15
N ASP A 256 1.48 -11.62 11.64
CA ASP A 256 2.26 -10.38 11.77
C ASP A 256 2.09 -9.42 10.58
N SER A 257 1.08 -9.63 9.73
CA SER A 257 0.88 -8.85 8.50
C SER A 257 -0.48 -8.18 8.45
N LEU A 258 -0.51 -6.93 8.01
CA LEU A 258 -1.72 -6.20 7.65
C LEU A 258 -1.90 -6.24 6.13
N ASN A 259 -2.95 -6.88 5.66
CA ASN A 259 -3.32 -6.93 4.24
C ASN A 259 -4.34 -5.83 3.97
N ILE A 260 -3.98 -4.92 3.08
CA ILE A 260 -4.79 -3.77 2.70
C ILE A 260 -5.10 -3.92 1.22
N PHE A 261 -6.37 -3.90 0.87
CA PHE A 261 -6.81 -3.93 -0.52
C PHE A 261 -7.29 -2.54 -0.90
N LEU A 262 -6.48 -1.84 -1.71
CA LEU A 262 -6.80 -0.52 -2.22
C LEU A 262 -7.27 -0.61 -3.66
N GLY A 263 -8.39 0.04 -3.95
CA GLY A 263 -8.91 0.21 -5.29
C GLY A 263 -8.72 1.64 -5.78
N MET A 264 -8.58 1.82 -7.09
CA MET A 264 -8.54 3.14 -7.73
C MET A 264 -9.28 3.08 -9.06
N THR A 265 -10.04 4.12 -9.39
CA THR A 265 -10.49 4.33 -10.78
C THR A 265 -9.70 5.42 -11.46
N ALA A 266 -9.47 5.24 -12.76
CA ALA A 266 -8.64 6.14 -13.55
C ALA A 266 -9.10 6.17 -15.01
N LYS A 267 -8.78 7.25 -15.72
CA LYS A 267 -8.96 7.38 -17.18
C LYS A 267 -7.62 7.64 -17.84
N PRO A 268 -6.78 6.60 -17.99
CA PRO A 268 -5.45 6.79 -18.51
C PRO A 268 -5.50 7.20 -19.99
N VAL A 269 -4.63 8.14 -20.36
CA VAL A 269 -4.50 8.65 -21.73
C VAL A 269 -3.03 8.65 -22.12
N ILE A 270 -2.73 8.19 -23.34
CA ILE A 270 -1.43 8.40 -23.99
C ILE A 270 -1.57 9.54 -25.01
N SER A 271 -0.69 10.54 -24.90
CA SER A 271 -0.57 11.66 -25.83
C SER A 271 0.88 11.85 -26.28
N PHE A 272 1.11 12.41 -27.47
CA PHE A 272 2.49 12.70 -27.91
C PHE A 272 3.14 13.88 -27.21
N GLU A 273 2.33 14.89 -26.89
CA GLU A 273 2.80 16.05 -26.15
C GLU A 273 2.62 15.82 -24.66
N LYS A 274 3.55 16.34 -23.87
CA LYS A 274 3.41 16.36 -22.41
C LYS A 274 2.24 17.28 -22.07
N THR A 275 1.18 16.71 -21.53
CA THR A 275 0.05 17.49 -21.03
C THR A 275 0.46 18.21 -19.73
N SER A 276 -0.17 19.33 -19.41
CA SER A 276 0.06 19.98 -18.12
C SER A 276 -0.33 19.06 -16.96
N ASP A 277 0.54 19.02 -15.96
CA ASP A 277 0.27 18.30 -14.71
C ASP A 277 -0.83 19.07 -13.95
N LEU A 278 -1.91 18.37 -13.58
CA LEU A 278 -3.02 18.95 -12.82
C LEU A 278 -2.87 18.54 -11.36
N MET A 279 -2.61 19.51 -10.48
CA MET A 279 -2.62 19.27 -9.04
C MET A 279 -4.05 19.42 -8.52
N THR A 280 -4.73 18.30 -8.31
CA THR A 280 -6.05 18.24 -7.70
C THR A 280 -5.94 17.75 -6.27
N LEU A 281 -6.91 18.12 -5.43
CA LEU A 281 -7.02 17.52 -4.10
C LEU A 281 -7.38 16.04 -4.23
N ALA A 282 -6.76 15.20 -3.40
CA ALA A 282 -7.12 13.80 -3.31
C ALA A 282 -8.58 13.70 -2.85
N PRO A 283 -9.42 12.92 -3.55
CA PRO A 283 -10.81 12.70 -3.15
C PRO A 283 -10.85 11.87 -1.87
N ASP A 284 -11.89 12.05 -1.07
CA ASP A 284 -12.14 11.17 0.08
C ASP A 284 -12.32 9.71 -0.36
N LEU A 285 -12.08 8.78 0.56
CA LEU A 285 -12.24 7.35 0.29
C LEU A 285 -13.68 7.01 -0.06
N ASP A 286 -13.83 6.34 -1.19
CA ASP A 286 -15.08 5.73 -1.62
C ASP A 286 -15.21 4.35 -0.95
N ASN A 287 -16.37 4.10 -0.35
CA ASN A 287 -16.68 2.88 0.40
C ASN A 287 -17.30 1.78 -0.49
N SER A 288 -17.36 1.98 -1.81
CA SER A 288 -17.88 0.97 -2.73
C SER A 288 -16.99 -0.27 -2.79
N VAL A 289 -17.63 -1.44 -2.81
CA VAL A 289 -16.97 -2.74 -2.90
C VAL A 289 -16.52 -2.96 -4.35
N SER A 290 -15.21 -3.12 -4.57
CA SER A 290 -14.66 -3.44 -5.90
C SER A 290 -14.42 -4.94 -6.05
N LYS A 291 -14.50 -5.43 -7.29
CA LYS A 291 -14.14 -6.80 -7.64
C LYS A 291 -12.61 -6.90 -7.70
N PRO A 292 -12.00 -7.99 -7.19
CA PRO A 292 -10.56 -8.18 -7.28
C PRO A 292 -10.08 -8.23 -8.74
N GLY A 293 -8.86 -7.75 -8.99
CA GLY A 293 -8.24 -7.71 -10.32
C GLY A 293 -8.02 -6.28 -10.84
N PHE A 294 -7.63 -6.17 -12.11
CA PHE A 294 -7.47 -4.90 -12.80
C PHE A 294 -8.16 -4.96 -14.17
N ASN A 295 -8.77 -3.86 -14.56
CA ASN A 295 -9.34 -3.67 -15.89
C ASN A 295 -8.88 -2.31 -16.40
N ILE A 296 -8.08 -2.29 -17.47
CA ILE A 296 -7.42 -1.07 -17.94
C ILE A 296 -7.97 -0.74 -19.32
N PHE A 297 -8.62 0.40 -19.41
CA PHE A 297 -9.06 1.03 -20.66
C PHE A 297 -8.20 2.26 -20.89
N LEU A 298 -7.48 2.26 -21.99
CA LEU A 298 -6.50 3.28 -22.33
C LEU A 298 -6.94 4.03 -23.57
N ASP A 299 -7.04 5.34 -23.48
CA ASP A 299 -7.24 6.18 -24.65
C ASP A 299 -5.87 6.55 -25.25
N ALA A 300 -5.73 6.40 -26.56
CA ALA A 300 -4.48 6.67 -27.27
C ALA A 300 -4.72 7.72 -28.34
N VAL A 301 -4.38 8.97 -28.03
CA VAL A 301 -4.50 10.09 -28.97
C VAL A 301 -3.17 10.26 -29.67
N LEU A 302 -3.00 9.50 -30.76
CA LEU A 302 -1.77 9.45 -31.53
C LEU A 302 -1.91 10.21 -32.85
N SER A 303 -1.01 11.17 -33.12
CA SER A 303 -0.84 11.77 -34.43
C SER A 303 -0.33 10.76 -35.47
N TYR A 304 -0.74 10.98 -36.71
CA TYR A 304 -0.38 10.14 -37.84
C TYR A 304 1.13 10.11 -38.14
N ASP A 305 1.82 11.23 -37.99
CA ASP A 305 3.28 11.32 -38.20
C ASP A 305 4.05 10.42 -37.24
N SER A 306 3.62 10.37 -35.99
CA SER A 306 4.28 9.55 -34.98
C SER A 306 3.96 8.06 -35.14
N LEU A 307 2.74 7.70 -35.55
CA LEU A 307 2.44 6.33 -35.95
C LEU A 307 3.31 5.90 -37.15
N SER A 308 3.54 6.81 -38.10
CA SER A 308 4.46 6.61 -39.22
C SER A 308 5.89 6.36 -38.74
N ASN A 309 6.37 7.11 -37.73
CA ASN A 309 7.69 6.89 -37.14
C ASN A 309 7.81 5.52 -36.45
N ILE A 310 6.79 5.10 -35.70
CA ILE A 310 6.77 3.78 -35.04
C ILE A 310 6.84 2.65 -36.07
N ILE A 311 6.05 2.74 -37.15
CA ILE A 311 6.09 1.74 -38.23
C ILE A 311 7.43 1.76 -38.95
N ASN A 312 7.95 2.95 -39.27
CA ASN A 312 9.25 3.09 -39.91
C ASN A 312 10.38 2.50 -39.06
N ALA A 313 10.34 2.63 -37.73
CA ALA A 313 11.32 2.01 -36.85
C ALA A 313 11.36 0.47 -36.97
N GLN A 314 10.27 -0.16 -37.41
CA GLN A 314 10.17 -1.61 -37.55
C GLN A 314 10.28 -2.12 -39.00
N LEU A 315 9.85 -1.34 -39.99
CA LEU A 315 9.74 -1.77 -41.38
C LEU A 315 10.76 -1.14 -42.31
N LYS A 316 11.25 0.07 -42.02
CA LYS A 316 12.19 0.76 -42.91
C LYS A 316 13.46 -0.05 -43.09
N GLY A 317 13.85 -0.25 -44.35
CA GLY A 317 15.01 -1.05 -44.74
C GLY A 317 14.80 -2.56 -44.65
N LYS A 318 13.61 -3.05 -44.27
CA LYS A 318 13.32 -4.48 -44.36
C LYS A 318 13.15 -4.91 -45.82
N GLU A 319 13.77 -6.03 -46.12
CA GLU A 319 13.69 -6.68 -47.41
C GLU A 319 12.72 -7.86 -47.35
N PHE A 320 11.81 -7.92 -48.32
CA PHE A 320 10.86 -9.01 -48.50
C PHE A 320 11.15 -9.70 -49.83
N ASP A 321 11.44 -11.00 -49.76
CA ASP A 321 11.66 -11.79 -50.96
C ASP A 321 10.31 -12.13 -51.62
N LEU A 322 10.11 -11.59 -52.82
CA LEU A 322 8.94 -11.82 -53.67
C LEU A 322 9.29 -12.68 -54.89
N SER A 323 10.41 -13.40 -54.83
CA SER A 323 10.86 -14.24 -55.93
C SER A 323 9.84 -15.33 -56.25
N LYS A 324 9.39 -15.37 -57.50
CA LYS A 324 8.59 -16.47 -58.06
C LYS A 324 9.34 -17.07 -59.24
N GLY A 325 9.65 -18.36 -59.16
CA GLY A 325 10.42 -19.07 -60.18
C GLY A 325 11.85 -18.53 -60.33
N LYS A 326 12.34 -18.39 -61.56
CA LYS A 326 13.73 -17.95 -61.85
C LYS A 326 13.96 -16.43 -61.70
N SER A 327 12.94 -15.66 -61.34
CA SER A 327 13.03 -14.20 -61.24
C SER A 327 13.25 -13.78 -59.79
N LYS A 328 14.45 -13.30 -59.45
CA LYS A 328 14.72 -12.76 -58.11
C LYS A 328 14.09 -11.37 -57.98
N LYS A 329 13.13 -11.20 -57.08
CA LYS A 329 12.47 -9.91 -56.81
C LYS A 329 12.52 -9.66 -55.31
N VAL A 330 13.11 -8.55 -54.92
CA VAL A 330 13.19 -8.11 -53.52
C VAL A 330 12.43 -6.80 -53.40
N LEU A 331 11.52 -6.73 -52.43
CA LEU A 331 10.83 -5.50 -52.07
C LEU A 331 11.50 -4.93 -50.83
N VAL A 332 11.98 -3.68 -50.93
CA VAL A 332 12.58 -2.96 -49.81
C VAL A 332 11.64 -1.84 -49.43
N VAL A 333 11.32 -1.75 -48.14
CA VAL A 333 10.49 -0.66 -47.61
C VAL A 333 11.38 0.56 -47.35
N GLU A 334 11.24 1.63 -48.14
CA GLU A 334 12.02 2.86 -47.98
C GLU A 334 11.47 3.81 -46.91
N ASP A 335 10.14 3.93 -46.84
CA ASP A 335 9.40 4.79 -45.92
C ASP A 335 7.97 4.26 -45.81
N CYS A 336 7.33 4.43 -44.65
CA CYS A 336 5.91 4.16 -44.46
C CYS A 336 5.23 5.37 -43.82
N ARG A 337 4.13 5.83 -44.42
CA ARG A 337 3.31 6.92 -43.89
C ARG A 337 1.92 6.44 -43.57
N ILE A 338 1.49 6.72 -42.35
CA ILE A 338 0.11 6.57 -41.94
C ILE A 338 -0.58 7.91 -42.08
N TYR A 339 -1.81 7.91 -42.58
CA TYR A 339 -2.69 9.06 -42.51
C TYR A 339 -4.15 8.60 -42.47
N GLY A 340 -4.99 9.40 -41.83
CA GLY A 340 -6.44 9.19 -41.81
C GLY A 340 -7.12 9.73 -43.06
N THR A 341 -8.17 9.05 -43.51
CA THR A 341 -9.05 9.54 -44.57
C THR A 341 -10.43 9.98 -44.09
N GLY A 342 -10.63 10.02 -42.77
CA GLY A 342 -11.96 9.98 -42.18
C GLY A 342 -12.62 8.59 -42.35
N ASN A 343 -13.81 8.42 -41.77
CA ASN A 343 -14.60 7.18 -41.85
C ASN A 343 -13.86 5.94 -41.29
N GLU A 344 -13.19 6.10 -40.13
CA GLU A 344 -12.55 5.01 -39.38
C GLU A 344 -11.44 4.25 -40.12
N LYS A 345 -10.94 4.79 -41.24
CA LYS A 345 -9.96 4.11 -42.08
C LYS A 345 -8.60 4.81 -42.04
N LEU A 346 -7.57 3.99 -41.86
CA LEU A 346 -6.18 4.37 -41.94
C LEU A 346 -5.62 3.88 -43.28
N ILE A 347 -4.84 4.74 -43.94
CA ILE A 347 -4.03 4.34 -45.08
C ILE A 347 -2.59 4.27 -44.62
N ILE A 348 -1.91 3.20 -45.01
CA ILE A 348 -0.46 3.04 -44.91
C ILE A 348 0.07 3.08 -46.34
N ASN A 349 0.96 4.03 -46.63
CA ASN A 349 1.60 4.21 -47.93
C ASN A 349 3.10 4.05 -47.79
#